data_AF-A0A2Z6URC1-F1
#
_entry.id   AF-A0A2Z6URC1-F1
#
_cell.length_a   1.000
_cell.length_b   1.000
_cell.length_c   1.000
_cell.angle_alpha   90.00
_cell.angle_beta   90.00
_cell.angle_gamma   90.00
#
_symmetry.space_group_name_H-M   'P 1'
#
loop_
_entity.id
_entity.type
_entity.pdbx_description
1 polymer ?
#
loop_
_entity_poly.entity_id
_entity_poly.type
_entity_poly.pdbx_seq_one_letter_code
_entity_poly.pdbx_strand_id
1 'polypeptide(L)'
;MGEKLTGVNPKIIQWARERARYSLESVALKFKKDVSVIEKWESGEDFPTYSQLEKLAEIYKRPLALFFFPEPPLEAEEKQEFRTLPDFEIENLAADTIYALRQAKAMQLSLQEINNGINPSTKKIFQDIAVSSSDDLRILAEQIRNYLNVTLEEKLT
;
A
#
# COMPACT_ATOMS: atom_id res chain seq x y z
N MET A 1 -25.34 2.51 24.89
CA MET A 1 -24.72 1.36 24.20
C MET A 1 -25.23 1.38 22.78
N GLY A 2 -24.34 1.44 21.78
CA GLY A 2 -24.74 1.38 20.38
C GLY A 2 -25.13 -0.04 19.98
N GLU A 3 -26.01 -0.16 18.99
CA GLU A 3 -26.39 -1.44 18.40
C GLU A 3 -25.17 -2.09 17.72
N LYS A 4 -25.06 -3.43 17.85
CA LYS A 4 -24.00 -4.20 17.22
C LYS A 4 -24.35 -4.48 15.77
N LEU A 5 -23.38 -4.32 14.87
CA LEU A 5 -23.60 -4.48 13.43
C LEU A 5 -23.40 -5.93 12.99
N THR A 6 -24.45 -6.74 13.04
CA THR A 6 -24.42 -8.16 12.61
C THR A 6 -24.24 -8.34 11.10
N GLY A 7 -24.45 -7.29 10.30
CA GLY A 7 -24.23 -7.30 8.85
C GLY A 7 -22.76 -7.13 8.43
N VAL A 8 -21.84 -6.98 9.39
CA VAL A 8 -20.40 -6.89 9.12
C VAL A 8 -19.82 -8.27 8.90
N ASN A 9 -18.91 -8.39 7.94
CA ASN A 9 -18.24 -9.64 7.64
C ASN A 9 -16.93 -9.79 8.45
N PRO A 10 -16.83 -10.76 9.38
CA PRO A 10 -15.64 -11.01 10.19
C PRO A 10 -14.38 -11.26 9.36
N LYS A 11 -14.51 -11.95 8.22
CA LYS A 11 -13.39 -12.23 7.31
C LYS A 11 -12.79 -10.95 6.73
N ILE A 12 -13.61 -9.92 6.49
CA ILE A 12 -13.12 -8.62 6.01
C ILE A 12 -12.37 -7.89 7.12
N ILE A 13 -12.83 -7.98 8.38
CA ILE A 13 -12.14 -7.36 9.52
C ILE A 13 -10.73 -7.93 9.63
N GLN A 14 -10.61 -9.26 9.65
CA GLN A 14 -9.33 -9.96 9.71
C GLN A 14 -8.44 -9.57 8.53
N TRP A 15 -8.97 -9.69 7.30
CA TRP A 15 -8.25 -9.32 6.09
C TRP A 15 -7.76 -7.87 6.11
N ALA A 16 -8.59 -6.93 6.56
CA ALA A 16 -8.23 -5.52 6.62
C ALA A 16 -7.10 -5.26 7.63
N ARG A 17 -7.13 -5.95 8.78
CA ARG A 17 -6.07 -5.89 9.80
C ARG A 17 -4.74 -6.41 9.24
N GLU A 18 -4.75 -7.61 8.65
CA GLU A 18 -3.56 -8.26 8.12
C GLU A 18 -2.94 -7.47 6.97
N ARG A 19 -3.77 -6.98 6.04
CA ARG A 19 -3.32 -6.09 4.95
C ARG A 19 -2.82 -4.73 5.43
N ALA A 20 -3.22 -4.29 6.61
CA ALA A 20 -2.67 -3.10 7.24
C ALA A 20 -1.45 -3.39 8.12
N ARG A 21 -0.97 -4.64 8.17
CA ARG A 21 0.16 -5.13 8.99
C ARG A 21 -0.01 -4.79 10.47
N TYR A 22 -1.23 -4.84 10.98
CA TYR A 22 -1.49 -4.68 12.41
C TYR A 22 -1.60 -6.05 13.09
N SER A 23 -0.91 -6.19 14.21
CA SER A 23 -1.14 -7.30 15.14
C SER A 23 -2.45 -7.08 15.91
N LEU A 24 -3.03 -8.15 16.46
CA LEU A 24 -4.24 -8.06 17.29
C LEU A 24 -4.00 -7.15 18.51
N GLU A 25 -2.83 -7.26 19.14
CA GLU A 25 -2.41 -6.46 20.29
C GLU A 25 -2.32 -4.98 19.94
N SER A 26 -1.79 -4.66 18.76
CA SER A 26 -1.66 -3.29 18.27
C SER A 26 -3.04 -2.63 18.10
N VAL A 27 -4.02 -3.36 17.59
CA VAL A 27 -5.40 -2.87 17.44
C VAL A 27 -6.08 -2.75 18.80
N ALA A 28 -5.95 -3.76 19.65
CA ALA A 28 -6.51 -3.78 21.00
C ALA A 28 -6.02 -2.58 21.83
N LEU A 29 -4.72 -2.26 21.76
CA LEU A 29 -4.11 -1.09 22.38
C LEU A 29 -4.73 0.22 21.86
N LYS A 30 -4.90 0.36 20.55
CA LYS A 30 -5.58 1.54 19.94
C LYS A 30 -7.05 1.65 20.36
N PHE A 31 -7.70 0.54 20.65
CA PHE A 31 -9.07 0.49 21.15
C PHE A 31 -9.19 0.62 22.67
N LYS A 32 -8.09 0.49 23.42
CA LYS A 32 -8.08 0.35 24.88
C LYS A 32 -9.03 -0.76 25.34
N LYS A 33 -8.96 -1.90 24.67
CA LYS A 33 -9.77 -3.11 24.92
C LYS A 33 -8.85 -4.32 25.01
N ASP A 34 -9.36 -5.40 25.59
CA ASP A 34 -8.68 -6.68 25.55
C ASP A 34 -8.59 -7.21 24.12
N VAL A 35 -7.50 -7.93 23.84
CA VAL A 35 -7.25 -8.61 22.55
C VAL A 35 -8.41 -9.52 22.17
N SER A 36 -8.99 -10.21 23.16
CA SER A 36 -10.13 -11.10 22.98
C SER A 36 -11.38 -10.44 22.38
N VAL A 37 -11.53 -9.12 22.52
CA VAL A 37 -12.64 -8.40 21.90
C VAL A 37 -12.45 -8.32 20.38
N ILE A 38 -11.21 -8.08 19.94
CA ILE A 38 -10.88 -8.01 18.51
C ILE A 38 -10.95 -9.41 17.89
N GLU A 39 -10.45 -10.43 18.60
CA GLU A 39 -10.56 -11.84 18.17
C GLU A 39 -12.02 -12.25 17.95
N LYS A 40 -12.93 -11.89 18.87
CA LYS A 40 -14.36 -12.18 18.72
C LYS A 40 -15.00 -11.49 17.52
N TRP A 41 -14.54 -10.30 17.15
CA TRP A 41 -14.99 -9.61 15.94
C TRP A 41 -14.51 -10.32 14.67
N GLU A 42 -13.30 -10.87 14.69
CA GLU A 42 -12.71 -11.60 13.56
C GLU A 42 -13.24 -13.04 13.45
N SER A 43 -13.65 -13.67 14.56
CA SER A 43 -14.29 -15.00 14.55
C SER A 43 -15.80 -14.94 14.27
N GLY A 44 -16.42 -13.77 14.41
CA GLY A 44 -17.88 -13.59 14.27
C GLY A 44 -18.68 -14.01 15.50
N GLU A 45 -18.02 -14.27 16.63
CA GLU A 45 -18.68 -14.49 17.94
C GLU A 45 -19.28 -13.20 18.51
N ASP A 46 -18.71 -12.06 18.14
CA ASP A 46 -19.26 -10.75 18.47
C ASP A 46 -19.10 -9.77 17.31
N PHE A 47 -19.80 -8.65 17.36
CA PHE A 47 -19.77 -7.63 16.31
C PHE A 47 -19.46 -6.23 16.88
N PRO A 48 -18.69 -5.41 16.15
CA PRO A 48 -18.46 -4.03 16.53
C PRO A 48 -19.74 -3.21 16.41
N THR A 49 -19.85 -2.14 17.20
CA THR A 49 -20.85 -1.09 16.97
C THR A 49 -20.44 -0.22 15.78
N TYR A 50 -21.36 0.58 15.23
CA TYR A 50 -21.05 1.49 14.12
C TYR A 50 -19.84 2.39 14.39
N SER A 51 -19.77 3.05 15.56
CA SER A 51 -18.62 3.89 15.92
C SER A 51 -17.31 3.09 16.09
N GLN A 52 -17.39 1.81 16.48
CA GLN A 52 -16.22 0.93 16.54
C GLN A 52 -15.76 0.53 15.13
N LEU A 53 -16.71 0.28 14.23
CA LEU A 53 -16.41 -0.03 12.83
C LEU A 53 -15.80 1.18 12.10
N GLU A 54 -16.30 2.40 12.33
CA GLU A 54 -15.66 3.63 11.83
C GLU A 54 -14.22 3.75 12.31
N LYS A 55 -13.98 3.50 13.60
CA LYS A 55 -12.62 3.52 14.13
C LYS A 55 -11.72 2.43 13.53
N LEU A 56 -12.25 1.23 13.26
CA LEU A 56 -11.50 0.19 12.52
C LEU A 56 -11.15 0.66 11.11
N ALA A 57 -12.10 1.28 10.41
CA ALA A 57 -11.91 1.86 9.08
C ALA A 57 -10.76 2.90 9.07
N GLU A 58 -10.74 3.79 10.07
CA GLU A 58 -9.69 4.79 10.24
C GLU A 58 -8.32 4.20 10.54
N ILE A 59 -8.25 3.16 11.39
CA ILE A 59 -7.00 2.50 11.77
C ILE A 59 -6.42 1.74 10.58
N TYR A 60 -7.24 0.95 9.88
CA TYR A 60 -6.80 0.13 8.75
C TYR A 60 -6.62 0.93 7.46
N LYS A 61 -7.06 2.20 7.46
CA LYS A 61 -7.10 3.07 6.28
C LYS A 61 -7.85 2.36 5.15
N ARG A 62 -9.07 1.94 5.45
CA ARG A 62 -10.00 1.25 4.54
C ARG A 62 -11.35 1.96 4.56
N PRO A 63 -12.08 2.04 3.44
CA PRO A 63 -13.43 2.57 3.43
C PRO A 63 -14.35 1.76 4.35
N LEU A 64 -15.25 2.43 5.08
CA LEU A 64 -16.20 1.77 5.98
C LEU A 64 -17.09 0.75 5.26
N ALA A 65 -17.52 1.09 4.04
CA ALA A 65 -18.37 0.22 3.21
C ALA A 65 -17.74 -1.15 2.92
N LEU A 66 -16.40 -1.24 2.97
CA LEU A 66 -15.67 -2.47 2.67
C LEU A 66 -16.03 -3.60 3.63
N PHE A 67 -16.27 -3.29 4.91
CA PHE A 67 -16.59 -4.29 5.94
C PHE A 67 -17.93 -4.99 5.73
N PHE A 68 -18.77 -4.49 4.83
CA PHE A 68 -20.05 -5.08 4.43
C PHE A 68 -19.94 -5.94 3.16
N PHE A 69 -18.73 -6.12 2.61
CA PHE A 69 -18.53 -6.97 1.44
C PHE A 69 -18.71 -8.46 1.80
N PRO A 70 -19.26 -9.27 0.88
CA PRO A 70 -19.48 -10.69 1.12
C PRO A 70 -18.17 -11.48 1.25
N GLU A 71 -17.11 -11.05 0.57
CA GLU A 71 -15.78 -11.67 0.60
C GLU A 71 -14.68 -10.62 0.40
N PRO A 72 -13.45 -10.86 0.90
CA PRO A 72 -12.32 -9.96 0.70
C PRO A 72 -12.08 -9.65 -0.78
N PRO A 73 -11.87 -8.38 -1.15
CA PRO A 73 -11.58 -8.05 -2.54
C PRO A 73 -10.23 -8.63 -2.95
N LEU A 74 -10.10 -8.93 -4.24
CA LEU A 74 -8.83 -9.31 -4.82
C LEU A 74 -7.89 -8.09 -4.81
N GLU A 75 -6.86 -8.14 -3.97
CA GLU A 75 -5.81 -7.12 -3.89
C GLU A 75 -4.47 -7.82 -4.10
N ALA A 76 -3.69 -7.33 -5.07
CA ALA A 76 -2.36 -7.87 -5.32
C ALA A 76 -1.47 -7.71 -4.08
N GLU A 77 -0.70 -8.73 -3.75
CA GLU A 77 0.34 -8.64 -2.71
C GLU A 77 1.41 -7.63 -3.10
N GLU A 78 2.02 -7.00 -2.09
CA GLU A 78 3.20 -6.16 -2.29
C GLU A 78 4.40 -7.04 -2.67
N LYS A 79 4.46 -7.49 -3.92
CA LYS A 79 5.61 -8.26 -4.43
C LYS A 79 6.80 -7.32 -4.66
N GLN A 80 8.02 -7.88 -4.59
CA GLN A 80 9.22 -7.20 -5.07
C GLN A 80 9.11 -6.94 -6.57
N GLU A 81 8.54 -5.81 -6.96
CA GLU A 81 8.74 -5.27 -8.30
C GLU A 81 10.16 -4.68 -8.35
N PHE A 82 11.15 -5.56 -8.54
CA PHE A 82 12.56 -5.22 -8.80
C PHE A 82 13.36 -4.65 -7.61
N ARG A 83 12.93 -4.88 -6.36
CA ARG A 83 13.69 -4.48 -5.16
C ARG A 83 14.53 -5.66 -4.66
N THR A 84 15.77 -5.40 -4.27
CA THR A 84 16.68 -6.39 -3.67
C THR A 84 16.55 -6.51 -2.15
N LEU A 85 15.45 -6.00 -1.57
CA LEU A 85 15.22 -6.07 -0.12
C LEU A 85 14.99 -7.54 0.27
N PRO A 86 15.67 -8.07 1.29
CA PRO A 86 15.37 -9.39 1.82
C PRO A 86 13.89 -9.53 2.22
N ASP A 87 13.32 -10.72 2.06
CA ASP A 87 11.90 -10.97 2.36
C ASP A 87 11.52 -10.57 3.80
N PHE A 88 12.42 -10.79 4.75
CA PHE A 88 12.25 -10.39 6.15
C PHE A 88 11.99 -8.88 6.31
N GLU A 89 12.67 -8.02 5.55
CA GLU A 89 12.44 -6.57 5.66
C GLU A 89 11.08 -6.16 5.07
N ILE A 90 10.60 -6.89 4.06
CA ILE A 90 9.30 -6.66 3.44
C ILE A 90 8.16 -7.08 4.37
N GLU A 91 8.32 -8.20 5.05
CA GLU A 91 7.33 -8.69 6.03
C GLU A 91 7.17 -7.75 7.23
N ASN A 92 8.25 -7.04 7.59
CA ASN A 92 8.31 -6.10 8.71
C ASN A 92 8.09 -4.63 8.31
N LEU A 93 7.59 -4.35 7.10
CA LEU A 93 7.24 -2.99 6.71
C LEU A 93 6.18 -2.41 7.66
N ALA A 94 6.45 -1.19 8.13
CA ALA A 94 5.54 -0.48 9.01
C ALA A 94 4.20 -0.16 8.31
N ALA A 95 3.12 -0.07 9.09
CA ALA A 95 1.77 0.12 8.58
C ALA A 95 1.59 1.41 7.75
N ASP A 96 2.31 2.47 8.09
CA ASP A 96 2.34 3.73 7.34
C ASP A 96 3.00 3.58 5.97
N THR A 97 4.07 2.78 5.89
CA THR A 97 4.78 2.46 4.65
C THR A 97 3.90 1.62 3.73
N ILE A 98 3.19 0.62 4.27
CA ILE A 98 2.19 -0.15 3.52
C ILE A 98 1.06 0.75 3.01
N TYR A 99 0.60 1.69 3.83
CA TYR A 99 -0.40 2.66 3.37
C TYR A 99 0.12 3.55 2.24
N ALA A 100 1.36 4.04 2.32
CA ALA A 100 2.00 4.81 1.25
C ALA A 100 2.15 3.98 -0.04
N LEU A 101 2.54 2.71 0.06
CA LEU A 101 2.62 1.80 -1.09
C LEU A 101 1.26 1.58 -1.76
N ARG A 102 0.20 1.38 -0.97
CA ARG A 102 -1.18 1.27 -1.50
C ARG A 102 -1.62 2.54 -2.22
N GLN A 103 -1.34 3.72 -1.64
CA GLN A 103 -1.62 4.99 -2.30
C GLN A 103 -0.87 5.12 -3.62
N ALA A 104 0.43 4.81 -3.64
CA ALA A 104 1.23 4.85 -4.86
C ALA A 104 0.67 3.90 -5.93
N LYS A 105 0.25 2.69 -5.57
CA LYS A 105 -0.35 1.74 -6.52
C LYS A 105 -1.69 2.24 -7.04
N ALA A 106 -2.53 2.82 -6.18
CA ALA A 106 -3.78 3.44 -6.62
C ALA A 106 -3.53 4.58 -7.62
N MET A 107 -2.55 5.45 -7.36
CA MET A 107 -2.15 6.51 -8.29
C MET A 107 -1.63 5.94 -9.63
N GLN A 108 -0.82 4.88 -9.60
CA GLN A 108 -0.35 4.20 -10.81
C GLN A 108 -1.51 3.63 -11.63
N LEU A 109 -2.47 2.96 -10.99
CA LEU A 109 -3.66 2.43 -11.67
C LEU A 109 -4.49 3.56 -12.29
N SER A 110 -4.74 4.65 -11.55
CA SER A 110 -5.44 5.82 -12.08
C SER A 110 -4.71 6.43 -13.29
N LEU A 111 -3.37 6.56 -13.22
CA LEU A 111 -2.58 7.06 -14.34
C LEU A 111 -2.65 6.12 -15.55
N GLN A 112 -2.61 4.81 -15.32
CA GLN A 112 -2.74 3.84 -16.40
C GLN A 112 -4.12 3.93 -17.06
N GLU A 113 -5.18 4.01 -16.27
CA GLU A 113 -6.56 4.09 -16.77
C GLU A 113 -6.79 5.39 -17.56
N ILE A 114 -6.43 6.54 -16.99
CA ILE A 114 -6.62 7.87 -17.61
C ILE A 114 -5.86 7.99 -18.94
N ASN A 115 -4.71 7.35 -19.06
CA ASN A 115 -3.87 7.44 -20.27
C ASN A 115 -4.01 6.20 -21.17
N ASN A 116 -5.02 5.35 -20.98
CA ASN A 116 -5.26 4.13 -21.75
C ASN A 116 -4.02 3.21 -21.84
N GLY A 117 -3.24 3.13 -20.76
CA GLY A 117 -2.00 2.36 -20.69
C GLY A 117 -0.81 2.97 -21.46
N ILE A 118 -0.96 4.16 -22.05
CA ILE A 118 0.09 4.84 -22.79
C ILE A 118 0.80 5.80 -21.85
N ASN A 119 2.14 5.76 -21.82
CA ASN A 119 2.91 6.74 -21.04
C ASN A 119 2.70 8.16 -21.65
N PRO A 120 2.08 9.10 -20.90
CA PRO A 120 1.74 10.42 -21.41
C PRO A 120 2.94 11.38 -21.48
N SER A 121 4.10 11.01 -20.89
CA SER A 121 5.29 11.86 -20.90
C SER A 121 5.73 12.14 -22.34
N THR A 122 5.94 13.41 -22.67
CA THR A 122 6.54 13.82 -23.96
C THR A 122 8.03 13.54 -24.00
N LYS A 123 8.68 13.46 -22.83
CA LYS A 123 10.08 13.14 -22.65
C LYS A 123 10.22 11.66 -22.27
N LYS A 124 10.76 10.86 -23.18
CA LYS A 124 10.94 9.41 -22.98
C LYS A 124 12.40 9.09 -23.15
N ILE A 125 13.12 8.95 -22.03
CA ILE A 125 14.57 8.73 -22.03
C ILE A 125 15.01 7.55 -22.93
N PHE A 126 14.19 6.48 -22.98
CA PHE A 126 14.42 5.29 -23.79
C PHE A 126 14.18 5.48 -25.30
N GLN A 127 13.60 6.61 -25.70
CA GLN A 127 13.43 7.03 -27.11
C GLN A 127 14.38 8.16 -27.46
N ASP A 128 14.59 9.09 -26.53
CA ASP A 128 15.35 10.33 -26.75
C ASP A 128 16.87 10.10 -26.66
N ILE A 129 17.32 9.07 -25.93
CA ILE A 129 18.73 8.69 -25.82
C ILE A 129 18.92 7.32 -26.46
N ALA A 130 19.56 7.30 -27.63
CA ALA A 130 19.99 6.07 -28.28
C ALA A 130 21.20 5.48 -27.55
N VAL A 131 21.21 4.17 -27.33
CA VAL A 131 22.29 3.45 -26.66
C VAL A 131 22.75 2.29 -27.55
N SER A 132 24.05 2.19 -27.76
CA SER A 132 24.73 1.08 -28.44
C SER A 132 25.69 0.39 -27.48
N SER A 133 25.94 -0.90 -27.70
CA SER A 133 26.92 -1.69 -26.93
C SER A 133 28.37 -1.21 -27.11
N SER A 134 28.62 -0.33 -28.08
CA SER A 134 29.93 0.29 -28.35
C SER A 134 30.14 1.62 -27.62
N ASP A 135 29.13 2.16 -26.94
CA ASP A 135 29.19 3.51 -26.38
C ASP A 135 30.01 3.56 -25.09
N ASP A 136 30.73 4.67 -24.87
CA ASP A 136 31.42 4.90 -23.61
C ASP A 136 30.40 5.19 -22.49
N LEU A 137 30.42 4.33 -21.47
CA LEU A 137 29.54 4.41 -20.30
C LEU A 137 29.61 5.76 -19.58
N ARG A 138 30.76 6.43 -19.58
CA ARG A 138 30.94 7.73 -18.90
C ARG A 138 30.19 8.83 -19.64
N ILE A 139 30.34 8.88 -20.96
CA ILE A 139 29.66 9.85 -21.83
C ILE A 139 28.15 9.63 -21.77
N LEU A 140 27.71 8.37 -21.83
CA LEU A 140 26.29 8.04 -21.71
C LEU A 140 25.72 8.46 -20.34
N ALA A 141 26.45 8.23 -19.25
CA ALA A 141 26.03 8.65 -17.92
C ALA A 141 25.92 10.18 -17.79
N GLU A 142 26.84 10.94 -18.40
CA GLU A 142 26.74 12.41 -18.46
C GLU A 142 25.52 12.87 -19.27
N GLN A 143 25.27 12.26 -20.43
CA GLN A 143 24.08 12.56 -21.25
C GLN A 143 22.78 12.30 -20.48
N ILE A 144 22.67 11.16 -19.80
CA ILE A 144 21.49 10.81 -18.98
C ILE A 144 21.29 11.82 -17.84
N ARG A 145 22.36 12.21 -17.14
CA ARG A 145 22.28 13.20 -16.05
C ARG A 145 21.80 14.56 -16.55
N ASN A 146 22.34 15.02 -17.68
CA ASN A 146 21.93 16.27 -18.32
C ASN A 146 20.45 16.21 -18.75
N TYR A 147 20.01 15.07 -19.31
CA TYR A 147 18.61 14.88 -19.69
C TYR A 147 17.65 14.93 -18.49
N LEU A 148 18.06 14.34 -17.35
CA LEU A 148 17.29 14.33 -16.11
C LEU A 148 17.44 15.62 -15.28
N ASN A 149 18.25 16.58 -15.71
CA ASN A 149 18.62 17.79 -14.96
C ASN A 149 19.17 17.49 -13.56
N VAL A 150 20.03 16.47 -13.41
CA VAL A 150 20.64 16.09 -12.13
C VAL A 150 22.13 16.43 -12.15
N THR A 151 22.61 17.23 -11.21
CA THR A 151 24.04 17.53 -11.03
C THR A 151 24.67 16.62 -9.97
N LEU A 152 25.97 16.30 -10.10
CA LEU A 152 26.68 15.47 -9.12
C LEU A 152 26.99 16.22 -7.82
N GLU A 153 26.93 17.55 -7.84
CA GLU A 153 27.28 18.43 -6.72
C GLU A 153 26.26 18.40 -5.58
N GLU A 154 25.04 17.89 -5.81
CA GLU A 154 23.95 17.88 -4.82
C GLU A 154 23.87 16.61 -3.93
N LYS A 155 24.78 15.64 -4.07
CA LYS A 155 24.69 14.33 -3.35
C LYS A 155 25.91 13.92 -2.51
N LEU A 156 26.72 14.89 -2.07
CA LEU A 156 27.83 14.69 -1.13
C LEU A 156 27.61 15.48 0.17
N THR A 157 26.45 15.28 0.82
CA THR A 157 26.22 15.72 2.21
C THR A 157 25.24 14.81 2.92
#